data_AF-A0AAW1H530-F1
#
_entry.id   AF-A0AAW1H530-F1
#
_cell.length_a   1.000
_cell.length_b   1.000
_cell.length_c   1.000
_cell.angle_alpha   90.00
_cell.angle_beta   90.00
_cell.angle_gamma   90.00
#
_symmetry.space_group_name_H-M   'P 1'
#
loop_
_entity.id
_entity.type
_entity.pdbx_description
1 polymer ?
#
loop_
_entity_poly.entity_id
_entity_poly.type
_entity_poly.pdbx_seq_one_letter_code
_entity_poly.pdbx_strand_id
1 'polypeptide(L)'
;MHRNHWMLIVVCLGLNTAYIFDSQQRSQKKLGIKGRLKAAWIIHCVNGGRRNFAKNNQLQIKVIECPQKPEDYECGYYVMKWMYDITFYYSKGSEEKFEKIIADSTMSVENLNEVKESWATKCLENM
;
A
#
# COMPACT_ATOMS: atom_id res chain seq x y z
N MET A 1 -13.86 -17.95 -11.43
CA MET A 1 -14.25 -16.80 -10.57
C MET A 1 -13.37 -16.82 -9.33
N HIS A 2 -12.22 -16.15 -9.34
CA HIS A 2 -11.48 -15.91 -8.10
C HIS A 2 -11.98 -14.57 -7.54
N ARG A 3 -12.77 -14.63 -6.46
CA ARG A 3 -13.57 -13.50 -5.93
C ARG A 3 -12.86 -12.68 -4.85
N ASN A 4 -11.70 -13.13 -4.37
CA ASN A 4 -11.01 -12.50 -3.25
C ASN A 4 -9.69 -11.92 -3.76
N HIS A 5 -9.53 -10.60 -3.63
CA HIS A 5 -8.34 -9.86 -4.02
C HIS A 5 -7.88 -9.00 -2.86
N TRP A 6 -6.61 -9.09 -2.52
CA TRP A 6 -6.00 -8.30 -1.45
C TRP A 6 -5.20 -7.15 -2.05
N MET A 7 -5.36 -5.97 -1.47
CA MET A 7 -4.64 -4.76 -1.85
C MET A 7 -4.28 -3.96 -0.61
N LEU A 8 -3.24 -3.15 -0.70
CA LEU A 8 -2.78 -2.30 0.39
C LEU A 8 -3.01 -0.82 0.03
N ILE A 9 -3.60 -0.08 0.96
CA ILE A 9 -3.74 1.37 0.87
C ILE A 9 -2.96 1.99 2.03
N VAL A 10 -2.02 2.87 1.71
CA VAL A 10 -1.21 3.57 2.71
C VAL A 10 -1.53 5.06 2.62
N VAL A 11 -1.98 5.64 3.73
CA VAL A 11 -2.31 7.07 3.80
C VAL A 11 -1.24 7.80 4.60
N CYS A 12 -0.47 8.65 3.93
CA CYS A 12 0.49 9.52 4.59
C CYS A 12 -0.16 10.88 4.86
N LEU A 13 -0.52 11.14 6.13
CA LEU A 13 -1.19 12.38 6.54
C LEU A 13 -0.30 13.62 6.35
N GLY A 14 1.01 13.51 6.58
CA GLY A 14 1.95 14.62 6.38
C GLY A 14 2.07 15.04 4.92
N LEU A 15 2.14 14.06 4.01
CA LEU A 15 2.27 14.27 2.56
C LEU A 15 0.93 14.47 1.83
N ASN A 16 -0.20 14.30 2.52
CA ASN A 16 -1.55 14.33 1.93
C ASN A 16 -1.69 13.39 0.74
N THR A 17 -1.04 12.23 0.83
CA THR A 17 -0.96 11.30 -0.27
C THR A 17 -1.43 9.93 0.20
N ALA A 18 -2.38 9.35 -0.53
CA ALA A 18 -2.74 7.95 -0.43
C ALA A 18 -2.08 7.18 -1.57
N TYR A 19 -1.41 6.08 -1.21
CA TYR A 19 -0.72 5.20 -2.14
C TYR A 19 -1.46 3.88 -2.20
N ILE A 20 -1.77 3.44 -3.41
CA ILE A 20 -2.53 2.22 -3.64
C ILE A 20 -1.61 1.19 -4.29
N PHE A 21 -1.36 0.10 -3.57
CA PHE A 21 -0.59 -1.04 -4.03
C PHE A 21 -1.55 -2.16 -4.41
N ASP A 22 -1.52 -2.55 -5.68
CA ASP A 22 -2.43 -3.53 -6.28
C ASP A 22 -1.65 -4.40 -7.27
N SER A 23 -1.39 -5.66 -6.88
CA SER A 23 -0.56 -6.58 -7.66
C SER A 23 -1.25 -7.07 -8.93
N GLN A 24 -2.59 -6.97 -9.01
CA GLN A 24 -3.36 -7.39 -10.18
C GLN A 24 -3.73 -6.22 -11.08
N GLN A 25 -3.67 -4.97 -10.59
CA GLN A 25 -4.12 -3.74 -11.27
C GLN A 25 -5.55 -3.82 -11.86
N ARG A 26 -6.33 -4.85 -11.48
CA ARG A 26 -7.53 -5.27 -12.22
C ARG A 26 -8.75 -4.38 -12.02
N SER A 27 -8.77 -3.46 -11.04
CA SER A 27 -10.07 -2.93 -10.61
C SER A 27 -10.15 -1.59 -9.89
N GLN A 28 -9.07 -0.79 -9.77
CA GLN A 28 -9.18 0.44 -8.98
C GLN A 28 -10.31 1.40 -9.41
N LYS A 29 -10.59 1.48 -10.71
CA LYS A 29 -11.73 2.26 -11.24
C LYS A 29 -13.09 1.60 -10.90
N LYS A 30 -13.18 0.27 -10.92
CA LYS A 30 -14.42 -0.48 -10.64
C LYS A 30 -14.78 -0.49 -9.16
N LEU A 31 -13.80 -0.46 -8.26
CA LEU A 31 -14.03 -0.51 -6.81
C LEU A 31 -14.42 0.85 -6.21
N GLY A 32 -14.32 1.97 -6.94
CA GLY A 32 -14.68 3.30 -6.44
C GLY A 32 -13.84 3.79 -5.25
N ILE A 33 -12.66 3.21 -5.03
CA ILE A 33 -11.79 3.45 -3.87
C ILE A 33 -11.39 4.93 -3.79
N LYS A 34 -11.08 5.55 -4.93
CA LYS A 34 -10.67 6.97 -4.98
C LYS A 34 -11.73 7.91 -4.38
N GLY A 35 -13.01 7.66 -4.66
CA GLY A 35 -14.11 8.47 -4.11
C GLY A 35 -14.21 8.33 -2.60
N ARG A 36 -14.13 7.09 -2.10
CA ARG A 36 -14.17 6.79 -0.66
C ARG A 36 -12.99 7.41 0.10
N LEU A 37 -11.79 7.32 -0.46
CA LEU A 37 -10.59 7.94 0.14
C LEU A 37 -10.71 9.47 0.21
N LYS A 38 -11.22 10.11 -0.86
CA LYS A 38 -11.47 11.56 -0.84
C LYS A 38 -12.51 11.94 0.22
N ALA A 39 -13.60 11.19 0.34
CA ALA A 39 -14.62 11.44 1.36
C ALA A 39 -14.06 11.28 2.79
N ALA A 40 -13.32 10.20 3.05
CA ALA A 40 -12.68 9.96 4.34
C ALA A 40 -11.68 11.08 4.69
N TRP A 41 -10.92 11.56 3.71
CA TRP A 41 -9.99 12.68 3.89
C TRP A 41 -10.69 13.99 4.25
N ILE A 42 -11.81 14.30 3.59
CA ILE A 42 -12.62 15.48 3.91
C ILE A 42 -13.10 15.41 5.36
N ILE A 43 -13.64 14.27 5.79
CA ILE A 43 -14.12 14.05 7.16
C ILE A 43 -12.97 14.23 8.16
N HIS A 44 -11.80 13.63 7.90
CA HIS A 44 -10.61 13.80 8.74
C HIS A 44 -10.21 15.27 8.88
N CYS A 45 -10.22 16.04 7.79
CA CYS A 45 -9.86 17.45 7.81
C CYS A 45 -10.88 18.30 8.58
N VAL A 46 -12.18 18.10 8.35
CA VAL A 46 -13.27 18.83 9.03
C VAL A 46 -13.25 18.58 10.53
N ASN A 47 -12.88 17.37 10.96
CA ASN A 47 -12.79 17.00 12.37
C ASN A 47 -11.49 17.48 13.06
N GLY A 48 -10.80 18.47 12.50
CA GLY A 48 -9.60 19.06 13.11
C GLY A 48 -8.32 18.27 12.91
N GLY A 49 -8.33 17.20 12.09
CA GLY A 49 -7.12 16.49 11.68
C GLY A 49 -6.12 17.37 10.91
N ARG A 50 -6.58 18.54 10.44
CA ARG A 50 -5.72 19.59 9.89
C ARG A 50 -6.19 20.98 10.28
N ARG A 51 -5.35 21.70 11.03
CA ARG A 51 -5.47 23.14 11.24
C ARG A 51 -5.16 23.82 9.90
N ASN A 52 -6.12 24.53 9.30
CA ASN A 52 -6.03 25.21 8.00
C ASN A 52 -6.33 24.34 6.76
N PHE A 53 -7.57 23.86 6.65
CA PHE A 53 -8.13 23.33 5.40
C PHE A 53 -8.32 24.47 4.36
N ALA A 54 -7.22 24.96 3.79
CA ALA A 54 -7.27 25.85 2.63
C ALA A 54 -7.60 25.03 1.36
N LYS A 55 -8.18 25.68 0.34
CA LYS A 55 -8.67 25.10 -0.93
C LYS A 55 -7.69 24.16 -1.68
N ASN A 56 -6.40 24.13 -1.30
CA ASN A 56 -5.36 23.28 -1.89
C ASN A 56 -5.06 21.98 -1.10
N ASN A 57 -5.82 21.65 -0.05
CA ASN A 57 -5.63 20.44 0.77
C ASN A 57 -6.26 19.16 0.17
N GLN A 58 -6.17 18.97 -1.14
CA GLN A 58 -6.70 17.76 -1.77
C GLN A 58 -5.79 16.56 -1.48
N LEU A 59 -6.41 15.42 -1.15
CA LEU A 59 -5.71 14.14 -1.07
C LEU A 59 -5.20 13.76 -2.46
N GLN A 60 -3.89 13.68 -2.61
CA GLN A 60 -3.25 13.08 -3.78
C GLN A 60 -3.42 11.56 -3.70
N ILE A 61 -3.73 10.93 -4.83
CA ILE A 61 -3.84 9.47 -4.90
C ILE A 61 -2.86 8.96 -5.95
N LYS A 62 -1.83 8.24 -5.50
CA LYS A 62 -0.82 7.61 -6.34
C LYS A 62 -1.09 6.12 -6.42
N VAL A 63 -1.08 5.56 -7.63
CA VAL A 63 -1.18 4.12 -7.85
C VAL A 63 0.23 3.61 -8.08
N ILE A 64 0.62 2.58 -7.34
CA ILE A 64 1.96 2.02 -7.43
C ILE A 64 1.98 0.94 -8.50
N GLU A 65 2.86 1.09 -9.48
CA GLU A 65 3.12 0.08 -10.49
C GLU A 65 3.99 -1.02 -9.89
N CYS A 66 3.67 -2.27 -10.20
CA CYS A 66 4.34 -3.45 -9.65
C CYS A 66 4.54 -4.48 -10.78
N PRO A 67 5.66 -5.23 -10.79
CA PRO A 67 5.89 -6.32 -11.73
C PRO A 67 4.73 -7.31 -11.65
N GLN A 68 3.96 -7.34 -12.74
CA GLN A 68 2.71 -8.06 -12.83
C GLN A 68 3.01 -9.54 -12.98
N LYS A 69 2.52 -10.35 -12.04
CA LYS A 69 2.42 -11.79 -12.25
C LYS A 69 0.99 -12.18 -12.53
N PRO A 70 0.76 -13.08 -13.49
CA PRO A 70 -0.59 -13.50 -13.89
C PRO A 70 -1.27 -14.42 -12.86
N GLU A 71 -0.60 -14.81 -11.78
CA GLU A 71 -1.13 -15.78 -10.84
C GLU A 71 -2.05 -15.13 -9.79
N ASP A 72 -3.32 -15.52 -9.84
CA ASP A 72 -4.42 -14.87 -9.11
C ASP A 72 -4.34 -15.04 -7.57
N TYR A 73 -3.48 -15.93 -7.05
CA TYR A 73 -3.48 -16.32 -5.64
C TYR A 73 -2.37 -15.67 -4.79
N GLU A 74 -1.49 -14.87 -5.40
CA GLU A 74 -0.33 -14.32 -4.67
C GLU A 74 -0.59 -12.96 -4.02
N CYS A 75 -1.73 -12.31 -4.29
CA CYS A 75 -2.02 -10.93 -3.85
C CYS A 75 -1.83 -10.70 -2.34
N GLY A 76 -2.13 -11.68 -1.49
CA GLY A 76 -1.87 -11.61 -0.05
C GLY A 76 -0.37 -11.52 0.31
N TYR A 77 0.49 -12.26 -0.40
CA TYR A 77 1.94 -12.21 -0.19
C TYR A 77 2.54 -10.87 -0.59
N TYR A 78 2.05 -10.27 -1.69
CA TYR A 78 2.41 -8.92 -2.09
C TYR A 78 2.06 -7.90 -0.99
N VAL A 79 0.84 -7.99 -0.42
CA VAL A 79 0.43 -7.12 0.69
C VAL A 79 1.35 -7.27 1.91
N MET A 80 1.64 -8.49 2.33
CA MET A 80 2.54 -8.73 3.47
C MET A 80 3.95 -8.20 3.24
N LYS A 81 4.49 -8.35 2.02
CA LYS A 81 5.81 -7.80 1.67
C LYS A 81 5.82 -6.28 1.74
N TRP A 82 4.84 -5.62 1.11
CA TRP A 82 4.76 -4.16 1.17
C TRP A 82 4.65 -3.65 2.61
N MET A 83 3.84 -4.30 3.45
CA MET A 83 3.75 -3.95 4.87
C MET A 83 5.10 -4.08 5.58
N TYR A 84 5.83 -5.18 5.34
CA TYR A 84 7.17 -5.38 5.88
C TYR A 84 8.14 -4.30 5.42
N ASP A 85 8.21 -4.01 4.11
CA ASP A 85 9.11 -3.00 3.57
C ASP A 85 8.81 -1.63 4.15
N ILE A 86 7.54 -1.22 4.11
CA ILE A 86 7.09 0.06 4.67
C ILE A 86 7.54 0.19 6.12
N THR A 87 7.22 -0.78 6.97
CA THR A 87 7.56 -0.73 8.41
C THR A 87 9.07 -0.74 8.65
N PHE A 88 9.82 -1.58 7.93
CA PHE A 88 11.27 -1.65 7.99
C PHE A 88 11.91 -0.30 7.64
N TYR A 89 11.59 0.27 6.47
CA TYR A 89 12.19 1.53 6.04
C TYR A 89 11.77 2.72 6.91
N TYR A 90 10.54 2.76 7.43
CA TYR A 90 10.11 3.77 8.41
C TYR A 90 10.90 3.67 9.73
N SER A 91 11.15 2.45 10.24
CA SER A 91 11.96 2.26 11.46
C SER A 91 13.39 2.78 11.34
N LYS A 92 13.90 2.93 10.11
CA LYS A 92 15.24 3.45 9.81
C LYS A 92 15.28 4.97 9.64
N GLY A 93 14.24 5.69 10.09
CA GLY A 93 14.27 7.13 10.37
C GLY A 93 14.59 8.06 9.19
N SER A 94 14.22 7.68 7.96
CA SER A 94 14.49 8.54 6.80
C SER A 94 13.23 9.21 6.31
N GLU A 95 13.27 10.54 6.32
CA GLU A 95 12.22 11.41 5.79
C GLU A 95 12.06 11.29 4.26
N GLU A 96 13.08 10.83 3.54
CA GLU A 96 13.06 10.61 2.08
C GLU A 96 12.53 9.23 1.63
N LYS A 97 12.25 8.29 2.53
CA LYS A 97 12.19 6.87 2.12
C LYS A 97 10.87 6.39 1.52
N PHE A 98 9.74 7.08 1.64
CA PHE A 98 8.48 6.51 1.12
C PHE A 98 8.46 6.38 -0.41
N GLU A 99 8.97 7.37 -1.13
CA GLU A 99 9.06 7.32 -2.60
C GLU A 99 10.13 6.32 -3.07
N LYS A 100 11.19 6.13 -2.27
CA LYS A 100 12.18 5.08 -2.52
C LYS A 100 11.62 3.68 -2.28
N ILE A 101 10.82 3.47 -1.23
CA ILE A 101 10.09 2.20 -0.98
C ILE A 101 9.20 1.86 -2.19
N ILE A 102 8.52 2.87 -2.73
CA ILE A 102 7.69 2.73 -3.93
C ILE A 102 8.55 2.31 -5.13
N ALA A 103 9.68 2.98 -5.36
CA ALA A 103 10.58 2.66 -6.47
C ALA A 103 11.21 1.25 -6.34
N ASP A 104 11.66 0.90 -5.13
CA ASP A 104 12.28 -0.38 -4.79
C ASP A 104 11.24 -1.52 -4.70
N SER A 105 9.92 -1.21 -4.66
CA SER A 105 8.85 -2.22 -4.65
C SER A 105 8.67 -2.98 -5.96
N THR A 106 9.54 -2.72 -6.95
CA THR A 106 9.66 -3.52 -8.17
C THR A 106 10.14 -4.94 -7.83
N MET A 107 9.19 -5.79 -7.45
CA MET A 107 9.45 -7.17 -7.04
C MET A 107 9.89 -8.06 -8.21
N SER A 108 11.05 -8.70 -8.07
CA SER A 108 11.39 -9.88 -8.85
C SER A 108 10.70 -11.13 -8.28
N VAL A 109 10.70 -12.23 -9.02
CA VAL A 109 10.09 -13.51 -8.62
C VAL A 109 10.78 -14.09 -7.37
N GLU A 110 12.09 -13.93 -7.31
CA GLU A 110 12.98 -14.49 -6.30
C GLU A 110 12.68 -13.90 -4.93
N ASN A 111 12.47 -12.58 -4.86
CA ASN A 111 12.14 -11.87 -3.62
C ASN A 111 10.81 -12.33 -3.01
N LEU A 112 9.87 -12.85 -3.80
CA LEU A 112 8.56 -13.30 -3.29
C LEU A 112 8.67 -14.64 -2.57
N ASN A 113 9.53 -15.55 -3.04
CA ASN A 113 9.71 -16.86 -2.41
C ASN A 113 10.40 -16.73 -1.05
N GLU A 114 11.40 -15.87 -0.93
CA GLU A 114 12.05 -15.56 0.35
C GLU A 114 11.05 -15.02 1.37
N VAL A 115 10.10 -14.19 0.93
CA VAL A 115 9.03 -13.67 1.79
C VAL A 115 8.10 -14.80 2.22
N LYS A 116 7.67 -15.67 1.31
CA LYS A 116 6.83 -16.83 1.63
C LYS A 116 7.50 -17.72 2.67
N GLU A 117 8.78 -18.03 2.49
CA GLU A 117 9.57 -18.86 3.40
C GLU A 117 9.74 -18.18 4.76
N SER A 118 10.10 -16.90 4.80
CA SER A 118 10.26 -16.16 6.07
C SER A 118 8.97 -16.11 6.90
N TRP A 119 7.83 -15.89 6.25
CA TRP A 119 6.53 -15.90 6.93
C TRP A 119 6.12 -17.30 7.37
N ALA A 120 6.33 -18.32 6.53
CA ALA A 120 6.04 -19.71 6.87
C ALA A 120 6.81 -20.15 8.13
N THR A 121 8.11 -19.85 8.20
CA THR A 121 8.96 -20.18 9.35
C THR A 121 8.46 -19.49 10.62
N LYS A 122 8.20 -18.18 10.59
CA LYS A 122 7.71 -17.43 11.75
C LYS A 122 6.35 -17.92 12.25
N CYS A 123 5.45 -18.31 11.35
CA CYS A 123 4.15 -18.86 11.75
C CYS A 123 4.29 -20.21 12.45
N LEU A 124 5.26 -21.05 12.02
CA LEU A 124 5.52 -22.35 12.63
C LEU A 124 6.23 -22.24 13.98
N GLU A 125 7.08 -21.23 14.18
CA GLU A 125 7.78 -20.98 15.45
C GLU A 125 6.87 -20.46 16.58
N ASN A 126 5.67 -19.97 16.25
CA ASN A 126 4.72 -19.37 17.20
C ASN A 126 3.42 -20.18 17.34
N MET A 127 3.42 -21.46 16.93
CA MET A 127 2.38 -22.46 17.21
C MET A 127 2.84 -23.42 18.30
#